data_AF-A0A962W3V8-F1
#
_entry.id   AF-A0A962W3V8-F1
#
_cell.length_a   1.000
_cell.length_b   1.000
_cell.length_c   1.000
_cell.angle_alpha   90.00
_cell.angle_beta   90.00
_cell.angle_gamma   90.00
#
_symmetry.space_group_name_H-M   'P 1'
#
loop_
_entity.id
_entity.type
_entity.pdbx_description
1 polymer ?
#
loop_
_entity_poly.entity_id
_entity_poly.type
_entity_poly.pdbx_seq_one_letter_code
_entity_poly.pdbx_strand_id
1 'polypeptide(L)'
;LDMTGLALGLFGAAFSIWAIAHLRASFGLRTAVRELVTSGPYRRIRHPLYVGEIVHVSGIALLAATPAALYLLVLAVALQAVRAKIEERKFLASVPEYAEFRRNTGFLWPKVF
;
A
#
# COMPACT_ATOMS: atom_id res chain seq x y z
N LEU A 1 -2.05 22.49 -16.16
CA LEU A 1 -1.98 21.06 -15.75
C LEU A 1 -0.61 20.85 -15.12
N ASP A 2 -0.55 20.54 -13.82
CA ASP A 2 0.71 20.23 -13.16
C ASP A 2 1.21 18.85 -13.61
N MET A 3 2.27 18.85 -14.42
CA MET A 3 2.90 17.62 -14.94
C MET A 3 3.46 16.75 -13.82
N THR A 4 3.83 17.36 -12.68
CA THR A 4 4.35 16.66 -11.50
C THR A 4 3.26 15.83 -10.85
N GLY A 5 2.11 16.44 -10.52
CA GLY A 5 0.97 15.73 -9.96
C GLY A 5 0.45 14.63 -10.88
N LEU A 6 0.41 14.87 -12.20
CA LEU A 6 0.03 13.85 -13.17
C LEU A 6 1.02 12.67 -13.21
N ALA A 7 2.33 12.94 -13.31
CA ALA A 7 3.35 11.91 -13.35
C ALA A 7 3.36 11.08 -12.06
N LEU A 8 3.24 11.74 -10.91
CA LEU A 8 3.17 11.06 -9.60
C LEU A 8 1.91 10.19 -9.50
N GLY A 9 0.77 10.71 -9.94
CA GLY A 9 -0.50 9.97 -9.98
C GLY A 9 -0.42 8.72 -10.84
N LEU A 10 0.10 8.84 -12.07
CA LEU A 10 0.27 7.72 -13.00
C LEU A 10 1.26 6.68 -12.48
N PHE A 11 2.37 7.13 -11.89
CA PHE A 11 3.35 6.24 -11.28
C PHE A 11 2.74 5.43 -10.12
N GLY A 12 2.01 6.08 -9.21
CA GLY A 12 1.31 5.42 -8.12
C GLY A 12 0.31 4.38 -8.62
N ALA A 13 -0.48 4.73 -9.65
CA ALA A 13 -1.43 3.80 -10.27
C ALA A 13 -0.73 2.59 -10.90
N ALA A 14 0.35 2.80 -11.65
CA ALA A 14 1.13 1.72 -12.26
C ALA A 14 1.73 0.79 -11.18
N PHE A 15 2.24 1.36 -10.08
CA PHE A 15 2.76 0.59 -8.96
C PHE A 15 1.67 -0.23 -8.26
N SER A 16 0.47 0.34 -8.07
CA SER A 16 -0.69 -0.39 -7.53
C SER A 16 -1.09 -1.55 -8.44
N ILE A 17 -1.12 -1.36 -9.76
CA ILE A 17 -1.41 -2.42 -10.73
C ILE A 17 -0.35 -3.54 -10.61
N TRP A 18 0.93 -3.18 -10.51
CA TRP A 18 2.01 -4.15 -10.32
C TRP A 18 1.85 -4.95 -9.02
N ALA A 19 1.47 -4.31 -7.92
CA ALA A 19 1.18 -4.99 -6.66
C ALA A 19 -0.04 -5.92 -6.77
N ILE A 20 -1.15 -5.46 -7.37
CA ILE A 20 -2.36 -6.27 -7.57
C ILE A 20 -2.06 -7.51 -8.44
N ALA A 21 -1.23 -7.37 -9.47
CA ALA A 21 -0.82 -8.48 -10.33
C ALA A 21 -0.10 -9.60 -9.57
N HIS A 22 0.57 -9.29 -8.45
CA HIS A 22 1.20 -10.28 -7.57
C HIS A 22 0.22 -10.86 -6.54
N LEU A 23 -0.79 -10.09 -6.10
CA LEU A 23 -1.84 -10.62 -5.22
C LEU A 23 -2.71 -11.67 -5.91
N ARG A 24 -3.03 -11.51 -7.19
CA ARG A 24 -3.91 -12.42 -7.96
C ARG A 24 -5.19 -12.77 -7.17
N ALA A 25 -5.44 -14.06 -6.90
CA ALA A 25 -6.59 -14.55 -6.14
C ALA A 25 -6.55 -14.17 -4.65
N SER A 26 -5.43 -13.65 -4.14
CA SER A 26 -5.33 -13.09 -2.78
C SER A 26 -5.80 -11.63 -2.69
N PHE A 27 -6.14 -10.97 -3.80
CA PHE A 27 -6.72 -9.63 -3.77
C PHE A 27 -8.18 -9.66 -3.32
N GLY A 28 -8.51 -8.91 -2.27
CA GLY A 28 -9.88 -8.75 -1.78
C GLY A 28 -10.08 -7.41 -1.09
N LEU A 29 -11.26 -6.82 -1.28
CA LEU A 29 -11.65 -5.55 -0.63
C LEU A 29 -11.88 -5.71 0.88
N ARG A 30 -12.12 -6.94 1.35
CA ARG A 30 -12.30 -7.27 2.76
C ARG A 30 -10.97 -7.72 3.35
N THR A 31 -10.75 -7.34 4.60
CA THR A 31 -9.64 -7.82 5.44
C THR A 31 -9.88 -9.29 5.82
N ALA A 32 -9.74 -10.18 4.85
CA ALA A 32 -9.80 -11.62 4.99
C ALA A 32 -8.38 -12.17 4.86
N VAL A 33 -8.04 -13.12 5.72
CA VAL A 33 -6.77 -13.83 5.61
C VAL A 33 -6.87 -14.73 4.39
N ARG A 34 -6.02 -14.48 3.40
CA ARG A 34 -5.82 -15.33 2.24
C ARG A 34 -4.38 -15.84 2.26
N GLU A 35 -3.92 -16.37 1.15
CA GLU A 35 -2.53 -16.80 0.98
C GLU A 35 -1.56 -15.62 1.18
N LEU A 36 -0.49 -15.86 1.94
CA LEU A 36 0.57 -14.89 2.16
C LEU A 36 1.42 -14.76 0.89
N VAL A 37 1.28 -13.64 0.20
CA VAL A 37 2.06 -13.35 -1.01
C VAL A 37 3.39 -12.70 -0.63
N THR A 38 4.50 -13.29 -1.07
CA THR A 38 5.87 -12.81 -0.79
C THR A 38 6.67 -12.48 -2.06
N SER A 39 6.01 -12.49 -3.23
CA SER A 39 6.62 -12.27 -4.54
C SER A 39 6.57 -10.80 -4.99
N GLY A 40 7.46 -10.43 -5.93
CA GLY A 40 7.51 -9.07 -6.49
C GLY A 40 7.74 -7.99 -5.43
N PRO A 41 6.92 -6.92 -5.36
CA PRO A 41 7.09 -5.86 -4.37
C PRO A 41 6.87 -6.34 -2.93
N TYR A 42 6.06 -7.40 -2.75
CA TYR A 42 5.77 -7.98 -1.45
C TYR A 42 6.99 -8.61 -0.78
N ARG A 43 8.06 -8.90 -1.55
CA ARG A 43 9.31 -9.44 -0.99
C ARG A 43 10.03 -8.47 -0.07
N ARG A 44 9.77 -7.16 -0.18
CA ARG A 44 10.45 -6.11 0.60
C ARG A 44 9.52 -5.19 1.38
N ILE A 45 8.26 -5.07 0.94
CA ILE A 45 7.26 -4.17 1.52
C ILE A 45 6.03 -5.01 1.85
N ARG A 46 5.47 -4.87 3.05
CA ARG A 46 4.27 -5.62 3.45
C ARG A 46 2.99 -5.09 2.80
N HIS A 47 2.93 -3.78 2.56
CA HIS A 47 1.76 -3.11 2.00
C HIS A 47 2.07 -2.32 0.72
N PRO A 48 2.64 -2.93 -0.34
CA PRO A 48 3.03 -2.20 -1.54
C PRO A 48 1.83 -1.64 -2.30
N LEU A 49 0.68 -2.32 -2.30
CA LEU A 49 -0.55 -1.74 -2.85
C LEU A 49 -0.89 -0.41 -2.18
N TYR A 50 -0.74 -0.33 -0.86
CA TYR A 50 -1.01 0.90 -0.12
C TYR A 50 0.00 2.00 -0.42
N VAL A 51 1.26 1.65 -0.66
CA VAL A 51 2.26 2.61 -1.15
C VAL A 51 1.82 3.20 -2.49
N GLY A 52 1.39 2.35 -3.44
CA GLY A 52 0.91 2.80 -4.74
C GLY A 52 -0.31 3.71 -4.63
N GLU A 53 -1.28 3.35 -3.80
CA GLU A 53 -2.48 4.16 -3.54
C GLU A 53 -2.15 5.51 -2.88
N ILE A 54 -1.27 5.54 -1.88
CA ILE A 54 -0.81 6.78 -1.23
C ILE A 54 -0.14 7.71 -2.25
N VAL A 55 0.74 7.17 -3.10
CA VAL A 55 1.44 7.95 -4.13
C VAL A 55 0.45 8.46 -5.19
N HIS A 56 -0.51 7.62 -5.59
CA HIS A 56 -1.54 7.99 -6.55
C HIS A 56 -2.41 9.15 -6.03
N VAL A 57 -2.92 9.04 -4.81
CA VAL A 57 -3.76 10.07 -4.17
C VAL A 57 -2.95 11.33 -3.88
N SER A 58 -1.65 11.22 -3.60
CA SER A 58 -0.76 12.38 -3.49
C SER A 58 -0.67 13.15 -4.81
N GLY A 59 -0.58 12.46 -5.94
CA GLY A 59 -0.62 13.08 -7.28
C GLY A 59 -1.94 13.82 -7.54
N ILE A 60 -3.08 13.24 -7.16
CA ILE A 60 -4.39 13.89 -7.24
C ILE A 60 -4.46 15.13 -6.34
N ALA A 61 -3.96 15.04 -5.11
CA ALA A 61 -3.96 16.16 -4.19
C ALA A 61 -3.11 17.34 -4.69
N LEU A 62 -1.96 17.05 -5.32
CA LEU A 62 -1.12 18.05 -5.98
C LEU A 62 -1.84 18.70 -7.17
N LEU A 63 -2.50 17.91 -8.02
CA LEU A 63 -3.29 18.44 -9.15
C LEU A 63 -4.44 19.36 -8.69
N ALA A 64 -5.07 19.04 -7.56
CA ALA A 64 -6.12 19.86 -6.98
C ALA A 64 -5.58 21.15 -6.34
N ALA A 65 -4.36 21.11 -5.77
CA ALA A 65 -3.68 22.25 -5.15
C ALA A 65 -4.53 23.02 -4.12
N THR A 66 -5.36 22.33 -3.34
CA THR A 66 -6.21 22.94 -2.30
C THR A 66 -5.89 22.41 -0.89
N PRO A 67 -6.12 23.22 0.17
CA PRO A 67 -6.01 22.75 1.55
C PRO A 67 -6.95 21.57 1.87
N ALA A 68 -8.14 21.55 1.27
CA ALA A 68 -9.09 20.44 1.44
C ALA A 68 -8.53 19.13 0.89
N ALA A 69 -7.88 19.16 -0.28
CA ALA A 69 -7.24 17.99 -0.86
C ALA A 69 -6.08 17.47 0.01
N LEU A 70 -5.28 18.37 0.60
CA LEU A 70 -4.23 17.99 1.54
C LEU A 70 -4.80 17.35 2.82
N TYR A 71 -5.88 17.90 3.38
CA TYR A 71 -6.57 17.31 4.53
C TYR A 71 -7.09 15.90 4.23
N LEU A 72 -7.75 15.73 3.08
CA LEU A 72 -8.24 14.42 2.65
C LEU A 72 -7.11 13.42 2.41
N LEU A 73 -5.96 13.86 1.87
CA LEU A 73 -4.77 13.02 1.72
C LEU A 73 -4.28 12.52 3.08
N VAL A 74 -4.09 13.42 4.05
CA VAL A 74 -3.63 13.04 5.41
C VAL A 74 -4.61 12.07 6.07
N LEU A 75 -5.91 12.34 5.95
CA LEU A 75 -6.96 11.46 6.47
C LEU A 75 -6.92 10.07 5.80
N ALA A 76 -6.78 10.02 4.46
CA ALA A 76 -6.69 8.77 3.72
C ALA A 76 -5.47 7.95 4.16
N VAL A 77 -4.28 8.57 4.26
CA VAL A 77 -3.05 7.92 4.73
C VAL A 77 -3.22 7.37 6.15
N ALA A 78 -3.85 8.13 7.06
CA ALA A 78 -4.09 7.69 8.43
C ALA A 78 -5.03 6.47 8.49
N LEU A 79 -6.15 6.52 7.78
CA LEU A 79 -7.10 5.40 7.70
C LEU A 79 -6.46 4.16 7.09
N GLN A 80 -5.63 4.34 6.06
CA GLN A 80 -4.90 3.27 5.42
C GLN A 80 -3.87 2.62 6.34
N ALA A 81 -3.15 3.41 7.15
CA ALA A 81 -2.25 2.89 8.17
C ALA A 81 -2.99 2.08 9.25
N VAL A 82 -4.19 2.52 9.65
CA VAL A 82 -5.05 1.76 10.57
C VAL A 82 -5.48 0.43 9.94
N ARG A 83 -5.95 0.45 8.68
CA ARG A 83 -6.34 -0.76 7.94
C ARG A 83 -5.18 -1.76 7.82
N ALA A 84 -4.00 -1.30 7.44
CA ALA A 84 -2.79 -2.12 7.36
C ALA A 84 -2.48 -2.82 8.69
N LYS A 85 -2.56 -2.10 9.82
CA LYS A 85 -2.33 -2.68 11.16
C LYS A 85 -3.38 -3.73 11.52
N ILE A 86 -4.64 -3.53 11.14
CA ILE A 86 -5.71 -4.52 11.35
C ILE A 86 -5.42 -5.78 10.52
N GLU A 87 -4.97 -5.64 9.28
CA GLU A 87 -4.55 -6.76 8.43
C GLU A 87 -3.37 -7.51 9.04
N GLU A 88 -2.32 -6.83 9.49
CA GLU A 88 -1.16 -7.50 10.12
C GLU A 88 -1.58 -8.29 11.36
N ARG A 89 -2.51 -7.78 12.18
CA ARG A 89 -3.02 -8.49 13.35
C ARG A 89 -3.73 -9.78 12.97
N LYS A 90 -4.52 -9.75 11.89
CA LYS A 90 -5.19 -10.94 11.37
C LYS A 90 -4.18 -11.96 10.87
N PHE A 91 -3.21 -11.53 10.06
CA PHE A 91 -2.13 -12.40 9.59
C PHE A 91 -1.31 -13.01 10.73
N LEU A 92 -0.94 -12.22 11.75
CA LEU A 92 -0.23 -12.74 12.93
C LEU A 92 -1.04 -13.79 13.70
N ALA A 93 -2.37 -13.70 13.68
CA ALA A 93 -3.24 -14.65 14.38
C ALA A 93 -3.48 -15.96 13.61
N SER A 94 -3.29 -15.97 12.29
CA SER A 94 -3.73 -17.08 11.43
C SER A 94 -2.66 -17.63 10.47
N VAL A 95 -1.53 -16.95 10.31
CA VAL A 95 -0.45 -17.33 9.39
C VAL A 95 0.87 -17.43 10.16
N PRO A 96 1.32 -18.64 10.52
CA PRO A 96 2.53 -18.86 11.33
C PRO A 96 3.79 -18.20 10.76
N GLU A 97 3.98 -18.24 9.45
CA GLU A 97 5.14 -17.72 8.73
C GLU A 97 5.18 -16.17 8.69
N TYR A 98 4.06 -15.52 9.01
CA TYR A 98 3.94 -14.06 8.89
C TYR A 98 4.86 -13.32 9.86
N ALA A 99 5.11 -13.88 11.05
CA ALA A 99 6.03 -13.28 12.02
C ALA A 99 7.45 -13.17 11.46
N GLU A 100 7.92 -14.20 10.74
CA GLU A 100 9.22 -14.19 10.08
C GLU A 100 9.23 -13.25 8.87
N PHE A 101 8.21 -13.33 8.02
CA PHE A 101 8.04 -12.41 6.90
C PHE A 101 8.09 -10.94 7.35
N ARG A 102 7.43 -10.60 8.46
CA ARG A 102 7.41 -9.25 9.04
C ARG A 102 8.77 -8.78 9.53
N ARG A 103 9.64 -9.68 9.98
CA ARG A 103 11.03 -9.33 10.37
C ARG A 103 11.89 -8.95 9.16
N ASN A 104 11.62 -9.57 8.01
CA ASN A 104 12.44 -9.44 6.80
C ASN A 104 11.92 -8.41 5.80
N THR A 105 10.78 -7.78 6.09
CA THR A 105 10.14 -6.77 5.23
C THR A 105 9.92 -5.46 5.96
N GLY A 106 9.80 -4.37 5.22
CA GLY A 106 9.40 -3.08 5.78
C GLY A 106 7.89 -2.86 5.67
N PHE A 107 7.35 -1.93 6.44
CA PHE A 107 5.91 -1.68 6.49
C PHE A 107 5.39 -1.05 5.19
N LEU A 108 5.82 0.19 4.92
CA LEU A 108 5.54 0.93 3.68
C LEU A 108 6.82 1.24 2.90
N TRP A 109 7.98 1.29 3.56
CA TRP A 109 9.27 1.46 2.90
C TRP A 109 9.99 0.12 2.77
N PRO A 110 10.77 -0.10 1.70
CA PRO A 110 11.52 -1.32 1.54
C PRO A 110 12.56 -1.42 2.66
N LYS A 111 12.66 -2.61 3.27
CA LYS A 111 13.78 -2.91 4.14
C LYS A 111 15.00 -3.20 3.28
N VAL A 112 15.99 -2.31 3.35
CA VAL A 112 17.35 -2.51 2.86
C VAL A 112 18.14 -2.91 4.09
N PHE A 113 18.75 -4.10 4.08
CA PHE A 113 19.48 -4.75 5.19
C PHE A 113 18.61 -5.54 6.19
#